data_AF-A0AAU6T529-F1
#
_entry.id   AF-A0AAU6T529-F1
#
_cell.length_a   1.000
_cell.length_b   1.000
_cell.length_c   1.000
_cell.angle_alpha   90.00
_cell.angle_beta   90.00
_cell.angle_gamma   90.00
#
_symmetry.space_group_name_H-M   'P 1'
#
loop_
_entity.id
_entity.type
_entity.pdbx_description
1 polymer ?
#
loop_
_entity_poly.entity_id
_entity_poly.type
_entity_poly.pdbx_seq_one_letter_code
_entity_poly.pdbx_strand_id
1 'polypeptide(L)'
;MQYTFDGFEAPPELSTEEEKSNQQLQKKIRDILEEFKYVEGSDLSIPRTFKARVPYEDLYGLKAFSAFVINHPVDGLTRVEPHQQQVSGSVDRKFPFFLQSAHKAPEPNVIILIEGQGHKKAAFEWLKSEAAKCADKNVKCYDLAEFTLWL
;
A
#
# COMPACT_ATOMS: atom_id res chain seq x y z
N MET A 1 41.37 2.54 -4.08
CA MET A 1 40.36 1.49 -4.33
C MET A 1 39.39 2.06 -5.36
N GLN A 2 39.47 1.62 -6.61
CA GLN A 2 38.65 2.13 -7.71
C GLN A 2 37.45 1.18 -7.84
N TYR A 3 36.24 1.68 -7.60
CA TYR A 3 35.03 0.89 -7.83
C TYR A 3 34.77 0.87 -9.34
N THR A 4 34.97 -0.28 -9.98
CA THR A 4 34.55 -0.54 -11.36
C THR A 4 33.05 -0.79 -11.37
N PHE A 5 32.30 0.06 -12.08
CA PHE A 5 30.86 -0.05 -12.31
C PHE A 5 30.58 -1.04 -13.46
N ASP A 6 31.01 -2.29 -13.32
CA ASP A 6 30.58 -3.36 -14.21
C ASP A 6 29.45 -4.13 -13.54
N GLY A 7 28.27 -4.14 -14.16
CA GLY A 7 27.17 -5.02 -13.77
C GLY A 7 25.95 -4.34 -13.12
N PHE A 8 25.52 -3.17 -13.59
CA PHE A 8 24.10 -2.84 -13.42
C PHE A 8 23.28 -3.70 -14.40
N GLU A 9 22.94 -4.92 -13.98
CA GLU A 9 21.83 -5.62 -14.59
C GLU A 9 20.60 -4.71 -14.50
N ALA A 10 19.87 -4.60 -15.62
CA ALA A 10 18.58 -3.92 -15.61
C ALA A 10 17.74 -4.48 -14.45
N PRO A 11 16.95 -3.65 -13.73
CA PRO A 11 16.04 -4.15 -12.73
C PRO A 11 15.24 -5.31 -13.34
N PRO A 12 15.13 -6.46 -12.65
CA PRO A 12 14.40 -7.59 -13.20
C PRO A 12 13.00 -7.11 -13.59
N GLU A 13 12.59 -7.40 -14.82
CA GLU A 13 11.22 -7.16 -15.25
C GLU A 13 10.29 -7.86 -14.25
N LEU A 14 9.23 -7.16 -13.83
CA LEU A 14 8.21 -7.74 -12.97
C LEU A 14 7.72 -9.04 -13.62
N SER A 15 7.94 -10.16 -12.94
CA SER A 15 7.48 -11.44 -13.47
C SER A 15 5.96 -11.44 -13.53
N THR A 16 5.39 -12.12 -14.53
CA THR A 16 3.93 -12.30 -14.67
C THR A 16 3.28 -12.88 -13.41
N GLU A 17 4.05 -13.55 -12.54
CA GLU A 17 3.59 -14.12 -11.28
C GLU A 17 3.45 -13.08 -10.16
N GLU A 18 4.34 -12.08 -10.09
CA GLU A 18 4.23 -10.99 -9.12
C GLU A 18 3.04 -10.08 -9.44
N GLU A 19 2.80 -9.80 -10.72
CA GLU A 19 1.63 -9.05 -11.18
C GLU A 19 0.33 -9.78 -10.88
N LYS A 20 0.25 -11.09 -11.17
CA LYS A 20 -0.90 -11.93 -10.80
C LYS A 20 -1.12 -11.95 -9.29
N SER A 21 -0.05 -12.04 -8.51
CA SER A 21 -0.14 -12.02 -7.05
C SER A 21 -0.76 -10.70 -6.57
N ASN A 22 -0.25 -9.55 -7.01
CA ASN A 22 -0.80 -8.25 -6.62
C ASN A 22 -2.27 -8.07 -7.05
N GLN A 23 -2.65 -8.57 -8.24
CA GLN A 23 -4.04 -8.58 -8.67
C GLN A 23 -4.93 -9.43 -7.76
N GLN A 24 -4.44 -10.58 -7.30
CA GLN A 24 -5.17 -11.44 -6.34
C GLN A 24 -5.37 -10.73 -5.00
N LEU A 25 -4.36 -10.00 -4.49
CA LEU A 25 -4.49 -9.24 -3.24
C LEU A 25 -5.52 -8.11 -3.38
N GLN A 26 -5.48 -7.34 -4.48
CA GLN A 26 -6.46 -6.29 -4.73
C GLN A 26 -7.88 -6.86 -4.83
N LYS A 27 -8.06 -8.03 -5.46
CA LYS A 27 -9.35 -8.71 -5.49
C LYS A 27 -9.82 -9.08 -4.08
N LYS A 28 -8.96 -9.68 -3.25
CA LYS A 28 -9.31 -10.02 -1.85
C LYS A 28 -9.75 -8.80 -1.04
N ILE A 29 -9.04 -7.68 -1.17
CA ILE A 29 -9.39 -6.43 -0.47
C ILE A 29 -10.76 -5.93 -0.92
N ARG A 30 -11.05 -5.98 -2.22
CA ARG A 30 -12.37 -5.63 -2.76
C ARG A 30 -13.47 -6.55 -2.18
N ASP A 31 -13.26 -7.85 -2.18
CA ASP A 31 -14.22 -8.82 -1.64
C ASP A 31 -14.50 -8.54 -0.15
N ILE A 32 -13.46 -8.22 0.65
CA ILE A 32 -13.59 -7.83 2.06
C ILE A 32 -14.39 -6.52 2.20
N LEU A 33 -14.07 -5.50 1.40
CA LEU A 33 -14.80 -4.22 1.43
C LEU A 33 -16.30 -4.44 1.16
N GLU A 34 -16.65 -5.25 0.17
CA GLU A 34 -18.04 -5.61 -0.16
C GLU A 34 -18.73 -6.40 0.96
N GLU A 35 -18.01 -7.33 1.61
CA GLU A 35 -18.50 -8.05 2.79
C GLU A 35 -18.88 -7.09 3.93
N PHE A 36 -18.05 -6.07 4.16
CA PHE A 36 -18.24 -4.98 5.13
C PHE A 36 -19.18 -3.86 4.63
N LYS A 37 -19.94 -4.13 3.57
CA LYS A 37 -20.97 -3.24 3.00
C LYS A 37 -20.44 -1.93 2.44
N TYR A 38 -19.17 -1.90 2.05
CA TYR A 38 -18.69 -0.81 1.22
C TYR A 38 -19.21 -0.97 -0.21
N VAL A 39 -19.52 0.14 -0.85
CA VAL A 39 -20.01 0.21 -2.23
C VAL A 39 -18.95 0.85 -3.10
N GLU A 40 -18.63 0.25 -4.25
CA GLU A 40 -17.75 0.92 -5.22
C GLU A 40 -18.53 2.07 -5.88
N GLY A 41 -17.98 3.29 -5.82
CA GLY A 41 -18.66 4.47 -6.30
C GLY A 41 -17.72 5.63 -6.64
N SER A 42 -18.23 6.59 -7.39
CA SER A 42 -17.50 7.80 -7.74
C SER A 42 -17.51 8.84 -6.63
N ASP A 43 -18.54 8.84 -5.78
CA ASP A 43 -18.75 9.82 -4.71
C ASP A 43 -18.17 9.34 -3.38
N LEU A 44 -16.90 9.68 -3.14
CA LEU A 44 -16.21 9.36 -1.90
C LEU A 44 -16.64 10.24 -0.70
N SER A 45 -17.62 11.15 -0.85
CA SER A 45 -18.17 11.89 0.29
C SER A 45 -19.11 11.03 1.15
N ILE A 46 -19.64 9.94 0.58
CA ILE A 46 -20.56 9.03 1.25
C ILE A 46 -19.77 7.99 2.05
N PRO A 47 -20.01 7.84 3.37
CA PRO A 47 -19.39 6.80 4.18
C PRO A 47 -19.63 5.40 3.60
N ARG A 48 -18.67 4.49 3.79
CA ARG A 48 -18.70 3.15 3.19
C ARG A 48 -18.72 3.16 1.66
N THR A 49 -18.08 4.15 1.04
CA THR A 49 -17.80 4.13 -0.40
C THR A 49 -16.33 3.88 -0.63
N PHE A 50 -16.00 3.15 -1.70
CA PHE A 50 -14.63 3.03 -2.16
C PHE A 50 -14.50 3.26 -3.66
N LYS A 51 -13.29 3.58 -4.10
CA LYS A 51 -12.94 3.73 -5.50
C LYS A 51 -11.53 3.21 -5.74
N ALA A 52 -11.38 2.34 -6.73
CA ALA A 52 -10.08 1.93 -7.22
C ALA A 52 -9.51 2.93 -8.23
N ARG A 53 -8.17 2.97 -8.36
CA ARG A 53 -7.47 3.74 -9.41
C ARG A 53 -7.79 5.24 -9.39
N VAL A 54 -7.74 5.87 -8.21
CA VAL A 54 -7.88 7.32 -8.11
C VAL A 54 -6.57 7.97 -8.56
N PRO A 55 -6.60 8.88 -9.56
CA PRO A 55 -5.39 9.54 -10.03
C PRO A 55 -4.83 10.47 -8.95
N TYR A 56 -3.51 10.50 -8.80
CA TYR A 56 -2.81 11.40 -7.88
C TYR A 56 -1.40 11.72 -8.40
N GLU A 57 -0.75 12.68 -7.76
CA GLU A 57 0.67 12.99 -7.97
C GLU A 57 1.52 12.13 -7.02
N ASP A 58 2.44 11.33 -7.55
CA ASP A 58 3.33 10.48 -6.76
C ASP A 58 4.47 11.27 -6.09
N LEU A 59 5.38 10.55 -5.44
CA LEU A 59 6.53 11.13 -4.76
C LEU A 59 7.42 11.99 -5.68
N TYR A 60 7.43 11.71 -6.98
CA TYR A 60 8.29 12.35 -7.96
C TYR A 60 7.57 13.43 -8.78
N GLY A 61 6.32 13.75 -8.46
CA GLY A 61 5.54 14.72 -9.23
C GLY A 61 4.90 14.12 -10.49
N LEU A 62 4.89 12.79 -10.64
CA LEU A 62 4.33 12.11 -11.80
C LEU A 62 2.91 11.64 -11.53
N LYS A 63 2.12 11.47 -12.60
CA LYS A 63 0.77 10.94 -12.50
C LYS A 63 0.83 9.45 -12.16
N ALA A 64 0.22 9.08 -11.04
CA ALA A 64 0.02 7.71 -10.59
C ALA A 64 -1.46 7.44 -10.29
N PHE A 65 -1.76 6.18 -9.94
CA PHE A 65 -3.09 5.73 -9.55
C PHE A 65 -3.02 4.98 -8.23
N SER A 66 -3.90 5.32 -7.29
CA SER A 66 -4.03 4.56 -6.04
C SER A 66 -4.53 3.15 -6.33
N ALA A 67 -4.22 2.20 -5.44
CA ALA A 67 -4.96 0.95 -5.45
C ALA A 67 -6.42 1.18 -5.05
N PHE A 68 -6.64 1.74 -3.84
CA PHE A 68 -7.97 2.09 -3.34
C PHE A 68 -7.97 3.41 -2.57
N VAL A 69 -9.06 4.14 -2.66
CA VAL A 69 -9.46 5.18 -1.69
C VAL A 69 -10.82 4.80 -1.14
N ILE A 70 -10.94 4.78 0.18
CA ILE A 70 -12.18 4.45 0.89
C ILE A 70 -12.60 5.63 1.77
N ASN A 71 -13.90 5.80 1.99
CA ASN A 71 -14.42 6.68 3.03
C ASN A 71 -14.83 5.83 4.25
N HIS A 72 -13.89 5.70 5.18
CA HIS A 72 -14.10 4.95 6.41
C HIS A 72 -15.06 5.73 7.34
N PRO A 73 -16.09 5.09 7.95
CA PRO A 73 -17.09 5.80 8.74
C PRO A 73 -16.57 6.63 9.93
N VAL A 74 -15.43 6.24 10.49
CA VAL A 74 -14.79 6.92 11.64
C VAL A 74 -13.61 7.77 11.17
N ASP A 75 -12.58 7.12 10.62
CA ASP A 75 -11.35 7.78 10.15
C ASP A 75 -11.52 8.70 8.91
N GLY A 76 -12.59 8.54 8.12
CA GLY A 76 -12.83 9.30 6.89
C GLY A 76 -12.01 8.80 5.69
N LEU A 77 -11.65 9.73 4.78
CA LEU A 77 -10.92 9.40 3.55
C LEU A 77 -9.58 8.73 3.86
N THR A 78 -9.43 7.52 3.38
CA THR A 78 -8.29 6.65 3.65
C THR A 78 -7.83 6.00 2.37
N ARG A 79 -6.55 6.18 2.03
CA ARG A 79 -5.90 5.45 0.94
C ARG A 79 -5.45 4.09 1.46
N VAL A 80 -5.65 3.04 0.67
CA VAL A 80 -5.12 1.70 0.96
C VAL A 80 -4.19 1.31 -0.17
N GLU A 81 -2.89 1.15 0.12
CA GLU A 81 -1.87 0.72 -0.82
C GLU A 81 -1.36 -0.69 -0.44
N PRO A 82 -1.84 -1.73 -1.11
CA PRO A 82 -1.46 -3.10 -0.83
C PRO A 82 -0.19 -3.53 -1.58
N HIS A 83 0.66 -4.27 -0.88
CA HIS A 83 1.89 -4.85 -1.40
C HIS A 83 1.97 -6.31 -0.95
N GLN A 84 2.04 -7.25 -1.90
CA GLN A 84 2.20 -8.66 -1.59
C GLN A 84 3.65 -9.10 -1.82
N GLN A 85 4.16 -9.94 -0.91
CA GLN A 85 5.43 -10.64 -1.13
C GLN A 85 5.33 -12.10 -0.68
N GLN A 86 5.35 -13.03 -1.64
CA GLN A 86 5.26 -14.47 -1.36
C GLN A 86 6.62 -15.12 -1.10
N VAL A 87 7.68 -14.65 -1.77
CA VAL A 87 9.03 -15.22 -1.66
C VAL A 87 10.00 -14.22 -1.03
N SER A 88 10.99 -14.74 -0.31
CA SER A 88 12.12 -13.96 0.20
C SER A 88 12.71 -13.10 -0.92
N GLY A 89 12.79 -11.79 -0.70
CA GLY A 89 13.15 -10.80 -1.72
C GLY A 89 13.18 -9.39 -1.14
N SER A 90 13.39 -8.40 -2.01
CA SER A 90 13.76 -7.02 -1.62
C SER A 90 12.60 -6.08 -1.25
N VAL A 91 11.37 -6.56 -1.05
CA VAL A 91 10.24 -5.65 -0.74
C VAL A 91 10.46 -4.97 0.62
N ASP A 92 11.08 -5.64 1.59
CA ASP A 92 11.48 -5.03 2.86
C ASP A 92 12.41 -3.81 2.66
N ARG A 93 13.25 -3.81 1.61
CA ARG A 93 14.08 -2.66 1.23
C ARG A 93 13.27 -1.48 0.68
N LYS A 94 12.04 -1.72 0.22
CA LYS A 94 11.14 -0.69 -0.31
C LYS A 94 10.26 -0.05 0.77
N PHE A 95 10.22 -0.59 1.99
CA PHE A 95 9.39 -0.05 3.08
C PHE A 95 9.64 1.44 3.38
N PRO A 96 10.90 1.95 3.43
CA PRO A 96 11.13 3.39 3.58
C PRO A 96 10.51 4.21 2.44
N PHE A 97 10.53 3.68 1.21
CA PHE A 97 9.91 4.33 0.06
C PHE A 97 8.39 4.33 0.13
N PHE A 98 7.76 3.23 0.58
CA PHE A 98 6.31 3.19 0.79
C PHE A 98 5.87 4.22 1.84
N LEU A 99 6.61 4.34 2.94
CA LEU A 99 6.35 5.34 3.97
C LEU A 99 6.46 6.77 3.41
N GLN A 100 7.51 7.06 2.65
CA GLN A 100 7.69 8.37 2.02
C GLN A 100 6.58 8.68 1.00
N SER A 101 6.14 7.69 0.23
CA SER A 101 5.00 7.83 -0.68
C SER A 101 3.70 8.13 0.07
N ALA A 102 3.46 7.47 1.20
CA ALA A 102 2.30 7.72 2.05
C ALA A 102 2.22 9.19 2.53
N HIS A 103 3.35 9.81 2.89
CA HIS A 103 3.41 11.22 3.23
C HIS A 103 2.97 12.16 2.09
N LYS A 104 3.17 11.76 0.83
CA LYS A 104 2.78 12.57 -0.33
C LYS A 104 1.35 12.32 -0.82
N ALA A 105 0.71 11.23 -0.38
CA ALA A 105 -0.68 10.92 -0.74
C ALA A 105 -1.64 12.10 -0.43
N PRO A 106 -2.66 12.37 -1.26
CA PRO A 106 -3.62 13.45 -0.97
C PRO A 106 -4.55 13.14 0.20
N GLU A 107 -4.78 11.86 0.54
CA GLU A 107 -5.67 11.47 1.62
C GLU A 107 -5.03 11.70 3.02
N PRO A 108 -5.83 12.11 4.02
CA PRO A 108 -5.34 12.35 5.38
C PRO A 108 -4.95 11.08 6.13
N ASN A 109 -5.51 9.93 5.73
CA ASN A 109 -5.15 8.62 6.25
C ASN A 109 -4.60 7.74 5.14
N VAL A 110 -3.56 6.97 5.45
CA VAL A 110 -2.96 6.00 4.52
C VAL A 110 -2.71 4.69 5.25
N ILE A 111 -3.17 3.59 4.66
CA ILE A 111 -2.85 2.23 5.07
C ILE A 111 -1.86 1.66 4.07
N ILE A 112 -0.68 1.32 4.54
CA ILE A 112 0.29 0.49 3.81
C ILE A 112 -0.03 -0.96 4.20
N LEU A 113 -0.62 -1.72 3.29
CA LEU A 113 -1.02 -3.09 3.56
C LEU A 113 0.06 -4.05 3.05
N ILE A 114 0.72 -4.79 3.93
CA ILE A 114 1.77 -5.75 3.59
C ILE A 114 1.26 -7.16 3.82
N GLU A 115 1.22 -7.99 2.77
CA GLU A 115 0.72 -9.36 2.85
C GLU A 115 1.72 -10.40 2.34
N GLY A 116 1.64 -11.63 2.86
CA GLY A 116 2.52 -12.73 2.52
C GLY A 116 3.72 -12.88 3.45
N GLN A 117 4.50 -13.94 3.24
CA GLN A 117 5.56 -14.39 4.17
C GLN A 117 6.98 -14.12 3.64
N GLY A 118 7.12 -13.35 2.55
CA GLY A 118 8.40 -13.08 1.91
C GLY A 118 9.23 -11.97 2.58
N HIS A 119 8.63 -11.15 3.44
CA HIS A 119 9.31 -10.04 4.11
C HIS A 119 9.84 -10.46 5.48
N LYS A 120 10.91 -9.81 5.95
CA LYS A 120 11.43 -10.04 7.30
C LYS A 120 10.49 -9.43 8.33
N LYS A 121 10.13 -10.20 9.36
CA LYS A 121 9.32 -9.71 10.49
C LYS A 121 9.87 -8.40 11.08
N ALA A 122 11.18 -8.34 11.34
CA ALA A 122 11.81 -7.15 11.89
C ALA A 122 11.67 -5.90 11.00
N ALA A 123 11.61 -6.07 9.67
CA ALA A 123 11.39 -4.95 8.76
C ALA A 123 9.94 -4.46 8.81
N PHE A 124 8.97 -5.36 8.98
CA PHE A 124 7.57 -4.96 9.11
C PHE A 124 7.30 -4.27 10.46
N GLU A 125 7.90 -4.76 11.54
CA GLU A 125 7.88 -4.07 12.84
C GLU A 125 8.53 -2.68 12.77
N TRP A 126 9.65 -2.56 12.04
CA TRP A 126 10.27 -1.27 11.78
C TRP A 126 9.31 -0.32 11.04
N LEU A 127 8.65 -0.80 9.98
CA LEU A 127 7.70 0.00 9.21
C LEU A 127 6.52 0.47 10.08
N LYS A 128 5.95 -0.41 10.92
CA LYS A 128 4.90 -0.04 11.89
C LYS A 128 5.38 1.03 12.87
N SER A 129 6.60 0.88 13.40
CA SER A 129 7.17 1.85 14.34
C SER A 129 7.40 3.22 13.71
N GLU A 130 7.92 3.27 12.47
CA GLU A 130 8.14 4.54 11.77
C GLU A 130 6.83 5.21 11.37
N ALA A 131 5.84 4.45 10.88
CA ALA A 131 4.52 4.97 10.54
C ALA A 131 3.83 5.62 11.76
N ALA A 132 3.99 5.04 12.96
CA ALA A 132 3.44 5.60 14.19
C ALA A 132 4.09 6.94 14.63
N LYS A 133 5.25 7.31 14.05
CA LYS A 133 5.92 8.59 14.34
C LYS A 133 5.47 9.72 13.41
N CYS A 134 4.69 9.42 12.37
CA CYS A 134 4.16 10.42 11.45
C CYS A 134 3.19 11.35 12.19
N ALA A 135 3.55 12.64 12.30
CA ALA A 135 2.75 13.64 13.02
C ALA A 135 1.79 14.43 12.11
N ASP A 136 2.13 14.53 10.83
CA ASP A 136 1.43 15.30 9.80
C ASP A 136 0.34 14.50 9.07
N LYS A 137 0.39 13.17 9.19
CA LYS A 137 -0.51 12.25 8.49
C LYS A 137 -0.71 10.98 9.30
N ASN A 138 -1.92 10.43 9.26
CA ASN A 138 -2.23 9.16 9.90
C ASN A 138 -1.82 7.99 8.98
N VAL A 139 -0.59 7.48 9.18
CA VAL A 139 -0.09 6.32 8.45
C VAL A 139 -0.21 5.08 9.32
N LYS A 140 -0.91 4.06 8.82
CA LYS A 140 -1.08 2.76 9.47
C LYS A 140 -0.46 1.69 8.58
N CYS A 141 0.11 0.66 9.20
CA CYS A 141 0.69 -0.47 8.49
C CYS A 141 0.04 -1.75 8.98
N TYR A 142 -0.61 -2.49 8.07
CA TYR A 142 -1.44 -3.64 8.39
C TYR A 142 -1.12 -4.83 7.51
N ASP A 143 -1.31 -6.04 8.01
CA ASP A 143 -1.58 -7.21 7.16
C ASP A 143 -3.10 -7.30 6.84
N LEU A 144 -3.54 -8.30 6.06
CA LEU A 144 -4.96 -8.46 5.76
C LEU A 144 -5.82 -8.68 7.01
N ALA A 145 -5.31 -9.37 8.03
CA ALA A 145 -6.07 -9.66 9.24
C ALA A 145 -6.29 -8.39 10.07
N GLU A 146 -5.24 -7.59 10.25
CA GLU A 146 -5.31 -6.27 10.90
C GLU A 146 -6.21 -5.31 10.13
N PHE A 147 -6.13 -5.29 8.80
CA PHE A 147 -7.01 -4.47 7.96
C PHE A 147 -8.48 -4.86 8.11
N THR A 148 -8.77 -6.17 8.10
CA THR A 148 -10.15 -6.68 8.25
C THR A 148 -10.73 -6.33 9.62
N LEU A 149 -9.91 -6.36 10.68
CA LEU A 149 -10.33 -5.97 12.02
C LEU A 149 -10.60 -4.45 12.13
N TRP A 150 -9.93 -3.64 11.32
CA TRP A 150 -10.04 -2.19 11.35
C TRP A 150 -11.29 -1.65 10.61
N LEU A 151 -11.79 -2.33 9.58
CA LEU A 151 -12.96 -1.94 8.78
C LEU A 151 -14.30 -1.95 9.54
#